data_AF-A0A356TFR8-F1
#
_entry.id   AF-A0A356TFR8-F1
#
_cell.length_a   1.000
_cell.length_b   1.000
_cell.length_c   1.000
_cell.angle_alpha   90.00
_cell.angle_beta   90.00
_cell.angle_gamma   90.00
#
_symmetry.space_group_name_H-M   'P 1'
#
loop_
_entity.id
_entity.type
_entity.pdbx_description
1 polymer ?
#
loop_
_entity_poly.entity_id
_entity_poly.type
_entity_poly.pdbx_seq_one_letter_code
_entity_poly.pdbx_strand_id
1 'polypeptide(L)'
;VAELPEEDARAHLLAALAADPNAATALGAARSLARLARGELLSEASTRRILSLMEASETGQARLRAGLAPGWTLAHKTGSGFEVAGVSLGA
;
A
#
# COMPACT_ATOMS: atom_id res chain seq x y z
N VAL A 1 -28.50 -14.82 10.41
CA VAL A 1 -27.81 -13.58 10.79
C VAL A 1 -28.67 -12.45 10.29
N ALA A 2 -29.09 -11.51 11.15
CA ALA A 2 -29.89 -10.38 10.69
C ALA A 2 -29.02 -9.47 9.80
N GLU A 3 -29.51 -9.09 8.63
CA GLU A 3 -28.82 -8.11 7.78
C GLU A 3 -28.91 -6.73 8.43
N LEU A 4 -27.76 -6.09 8.63
CA LEU A 4 -27.70 -4.70 9.06
C LEU A 4 -28.07 -3.79 7.88
N PRO A 5 -28.74 -2.66 8.11
CA PRO A 5 -28.84 -1.59 7.12
C PRO A 5 -27.45 -1.22 6.58
N GLU A 6 -27.35 -0.91 5.29
CA GLU A 6 -26.07 -0.67 4.61
C GLU A 6 -25.26 0.46 5.26
N GLU A 7 -25.94 1.50 5.76
CA GLU A 7 -25.29 2.60 6.48
C GLU A 7 -24.63 2.14 7.78
N ASP A 8 -25.30 1.28 8.55
CA ASP A 8 -24.77 0.72 9.80
C ASP A 8 -23.60 -0.22 9.52
N ALA A 9 -23.70 -1.05 8.47
CA ALA A 9 -22.61 -1.91 8.03
C ALA A 9 -21.38 -1.09 7.60
N ARG A 10 -21.60 -0.01 6.85
CA ARG A 10 -20.53 0.91 6.42
C ARG A 10 -19.87 1.61 7.60
N ALA A 11 -20.65 2.12 8.55
CA ALA A 11 -20.13 2.78 9.74
C ALA A 11 -19.29 1.81 10.61
N HIS A 12 -19.77 0.58 10.79
CA HIS A 12 -19.05 -0.46 11.50
C HIS A 12 -17.73 -0.82 10.81
N LEU A 13 -17.76 -0.93 9.47
CA LEU A 13 -16.58 -1.23 8.68
C LEU A 13 -15.51 -0.13 8.77
N LEU A 14 -15.92 1.14 8.66
CA LEU A 14 -15.01 2.27 8.80
C LEU A 14 -14.38 2.33 10.19
N ALA A 15 -15.15 2.03 11.24
CA ALA A 15 -14.63 1.93 12.59
C ALA A 15 -13.60 0.80 12.75
N ALA A 16 -13.85 -0.37 12.14
CA ALA A 16 -12.93 -1.49 12.15
C ALA A 16 -11.61 -1.17 11.43
N LEU A 17 -11.68 -0.56 10.23
CA LEU A 17 -10.49 -0.16 9.47
C LEU A 17 -9.66 0.90 10.19
N ALA A 18 -10.29 1.81 10.92
CA ALA A 18 -9.58 2.84 11.69
C ALA A 18 -8.75 2.25 12.85
N ALA A 19 -9.13 1.07 13.35
CA ALA A 19 -8.44 0.38 14.45
C ALA A 19 -7.53 -0.76 13.97
N ASP A 20 -7.44 -1.01 12.66
CA ASP A 20 -6.69 -2.14 12.12
C ASP A 20 -5.17 -1.94 12.34
N PRO A 21 -4.49 -2.82 13.11
CA PRO A 21 -3.04 -2.72 13.33
C PRO A 21 -2.21 -2.91 12.06
N ASN A 22 -2.81 -3.44 10.99
CA ASN A 22 -2.17 -3.60 9.69
C ASN A 22 -2.38 -2.37 8.77
N ALA A 23 -3.19 -1.39 9.19
CA ALA A 23 -3.40 -0.19 8.40
C ALA A 23 -2.21 0.78 8.50
N ALA A 24 -2.01 1.54 7.43
CA ALA A 24 -1.08 2.65 7.39
C ALA A 24 -1.73 3.87 6.74
N THR A 25 -1.43 5.06 7.27
CA THR A 25 -1.79 6.30 6.57
C THR A 25 -0.90 6.49 5.34
N ALA A 26 -1.40 7.15 4.29
CA ALA A 26 -0.62 7.42 3.09
C ALA A 26 0.70 8.17 3.39
N LEU A 27 0.64 9.15 4.30
CA LEU A 27 1.81 9.89 4.75
C LEU A 27 2.79 9.01 5.55
N GLY A 28 2.27 8.12 6.39
CA GLY A 28 3.07 7.15 7.13
C GLY A 28 3.83 6.20 6.20
N ALA A 29 3.14 5.62 5.22
CA ALA A 29 3.74 4.74 4.22
C ALA A 29 4.80 5.48 3.38
N ALA A 30 4.50 6.68 2.89
CA ALA A 30 5.45 7.50 2.13
C ALA A 30 6.70 7.86 2.94
N ARG A 31 6.54 8.24 4.21
CA ARG A 31 7.67 8.50 5.12
C ARG A 31 8.52 7.24 5.31
N SER A 32 7.91 6.09 5.59
CA SER A 32 8.63 4.82 5.75
C SER A 32 9.41 4.43 4.50
N LEU A 33 8.81 4.55 3.31
CA LEU A 33 9.49 4.28 2.03
C LEU A 33 10.64 5.26 1.78
N ALA A 34 10.49 6.54 2.13
CA ALA A 34 11.55 7.52 1.98
C ALA A 34 12.74 7.22 2.92
N ARG A 35 12.47 6.81 4.16
CA ARG A 35 13.51 6.38 5.11
C ARG A 35 14.22 5.10 4.66
N LEU A 36 13.46 4.15 4.10
CA LEU A 36 14.02 2.94 3.49
C LEU A 36 14.97 3.29 2.34
N ALA A 37 14.52 4.13 1.40
CA ALA A 37 15.31 4.54 0.25
C ALA A 37 16.60 5.29 0.63
N ARG A 38 16.59 6.01 1.75
CA ARG A 38 17.78 6.67 2.32
C ARG A 38 18.67 5.75 3.16
N GLY A 39 18.30 4.48 3.34
CA GLY A 39 19.09 3.51 4.12
C GLY A 39 19.04 3.70 5.63
N GLU A 40 18.01 4.37 6.16
CA GLU A 40 17.89 4.67 7.60
C GLU A 40 17.33 3.51 8.43
N LEU A 41 16.80 2.47 7.77
CA LEU A 41 16.03 1.40 8.43
C LEU A 41 16.78 0.06 8.50
N LEU A 42 17.67 -0.20 7.54
CA LEU A 42 18.34 -1.49 7.36
C LEU A 42 19.81 -1.25 7.05
N SER A 43 20.63 -2.30 7.16
CA SER A 43 22.00 -2.24 6.65
C SER A 43 22.02 -1.88 5.16
N GLU A 44 23.14 -1.32 4.69
CA GLU A 44 23.33 -0.91 3.30
C GLU A 44 23.06 -2.06 2.31
N ALA A 45 23.55 -3.26 2.62
CA ALA A 45 23.34 -4.46 1.80
C ALA A 45 21.87 -4.88 1.75
N SER A 46 21.16 -4.83 2.88
CA SER A 46 19.73 -5.16 2.93
C SER A 46 18.86 -4.10 2.25
N THR A 47 19.20 -2.82 2.40
CA THR A 47 18.53 -1.70 1.72
C THR A 47 18.64 -1.86 0.20
N ARG A 48 19.84 -2.09 -0.33
CA ARG A 48 20.02 -2.37 -1.77
C ARG A 48 19.20 -3.56 -2.22
N ARG A 49 19.25 -4.67 -1.46
CA ARG A 49 18.52 -5.89 -1.80
C ARG A 49 17.02 -5.64 -1.94
N ILE A 50 16.40 -4.97 -0.97
CA ILE A 50 14.95 -4.77 -1.02
C ILE A 50 14.54 -3.78 -2.11
N LEU A 51 15.31 -2.72 -2.33
CA LEU A 51 15.05 -1.79 -3.44
C LEU A 51 15.16 -2.49 -4.80
N SER A 52 16.19 -3.31 -5.02
CA SER A 52 16.31 -4.08 -6.26
C SER A 52 15.15 -5.08 -6.45
N LEU A 53 14.67 -5.71 -5.39
CA LEU A 53 13.48 -6.58 -5.47
C LEU A 53 12.21 -5.78 -5.82
N MET A 54 12.06 -4.58 -5.28
CA MET A 54 10.95 -3.67 -5.59
C MET A 54 11.01 -3.14 -7.04
N GLU A 55 12.20 -2.88 -7.57
CA GLU A 55 12.40 -2.50 -8.98
C GLU A 55 12.03 -3.63 -9.93
N ALA A 56 12.38 -4.87 -9.56
CA ALA A 56 12.06 -6.10 -10.28
C ALA A 56 10.58 -6.55 -10.12
N SER A 57 9.70 -5.75 -9.49
CA SER A 57 8.30 -6.13 -9.34
C SER A 57 7.60 -6.22 -10.70
N GLU A 58 7.06 -7.39 -11.02
CA GLU A 58 6.30 -7.66 -12.25
C GLU A 58 4.82 -7.21 -12.15
N THR A 59 4.33 -6.96 -10.94
CA THR A 59 2.94 -6.56 -10.68
C THR A 59 2.69 -5.09 -11.01
N GLY A 60 1.43 -4.67 -11.13
CA GLY A 60 1.09 -3.23 -11.20
C GLY A 60 1.45 -2.53 -12.52
N GLN A 61 1.52 -3.28 -13.63
CA GLN A 61 1.79 -2.72 -14.96
C GLN A 61 0.82 -1.58 -15.31
N ALA A 62 -0.46 -1.73 -15.00
CA ALA A 62 -1.51 -0.71 -15.22
C ALA A 62 -1.63 0.33 -14.09
N ARG A 63 -0.62 0.48 -13.22
CA ARG A 63 -0.61 1.47 -12.12
C ARG A 63 0.41 2.57 -12.39
N LEU A 64 1.20 2.99 -11.39
CA LEU A 64 2.23 4.02 -11.56
C LEU A 64 3.21 3.73 -12.69
N ARG A 65 3.53 2.44 -12.92
CA ARG A 65 4.43 2.00 -13.99
C ARG A 65 3.95 2.42 -15.39
N ALA A 66 2.64 2.43 -15.64
CA ALA A 66 2.07 2.83 -16.93
C ALA A 66 2.31 4.32 -17.27
N GLY A 67 2.59 5.15 -16.27
CA GLY A 67 2.79 6.59 -16.43
C GLY A 67 4.24 7.05 -16.37
N LEU A 68 5.22 6.14 -16.35
CA LEU A 68 6.63 6.53 -16.25
C LEU A 68 7.13 7.18 -17.55
N ALA A 69 7.83 8.30 -17.41
CA ALA A 69 8.54 8.92 -18.51
C ALA A 69 9.76 8.07 -18.93
N PRO A 70 10.23 8.18 -20.18
CA PRO A 70 11.45 7.50 -20.63
C PRO A 70 12.64 7.80 -19.71
N GLY A 71 13.40 6.76 -19.36
CA GLY A 71 14.58 6.85 -18.48
C GLY A 71 14.28 6.87 -16.98
N TRP A 72 13.01 6.92 -16.57
CA TRP A 72 12.64 6.80 -15.15
C TRP A 72 12.62 5.34 -14.73
N THR A 73 13.11 5.07 -13.52
CA THR A 73 12.97 3.77 -12.85
C THR A 73 11.97 3.86 -11.71
N LEU A 74 11.43 2.71 -11.30
CA LEU A 74 10.44 2.62 -10.23
C LEU A 74 10.66 1.37 -9.38
N ALA A 75 11.08 1.60 -8.13
CA ALA A 75 11.01 0.60 -7.07
C ALA A 75 9.63 0.66 -6.42
N HIS A 76 8.79 -0.36 -6.58
CA HIS A 76 7.44 -0.34 -6.02
C HIS A 76 6.97 -1.69 -5.47
N LYS A 77 5.88 -1.64 -4.72
CA LYS A 77 5.07 -2.80 -4.37
C LYS A 77 3.59 -2.45 -4.50
N THR A 78 2.81 -3.42 -4.94
CA THR A 78 1.35 -3.31 -5.09
C THR A 78 0.61 -3.83 -3.85
N GLY A 79 -0.54 -3.24 -3.56
CA GLY A 79 -1.57 -3.80 -2.67
C GLY A 79 -2.90 -3.88 -3.43
N SER A 80 -3.72 -4.91 -3.16
CA SER A 80 -5.07 -5.05 -3.69
C SER A 80 -6.01 -5.47 -2.57
N GLY A 81 -7.09 -4.71 -2.39
CA GLY A 81 -8.14 -4.99 -1.41
C GLY A 81 -9.46 -5.33 -2.08
N PHE A 82 -10.39 -5.85 -1.30
CA PHE A 82 -11.79 -5.98 -1.71
C PHE A 82 -12.56 -4.70 -1.40
N GLU A 83 -13.69 -4.51 -2.06
CA GLU A 83 -14.65 -3.47 -1.73
C GLU A 83 -15.89 -4.10 -1.10
N VAL A 84 -16.37 -3.50 -0.01
CA VAL A 84 -17.58 -3.92 0.70
C VAL A 84 -18.42 -2.67 0.96
N ALA A 85 -19.68 -2.66 0.49
CA ALA A 85 -20.59 -1.52 0.63
C ALA A 85 -19.97 -0.17 0.19
N GLY A 86 -19.23 -0.18 -0.93
CA GLY A 86 -18.54 1.00 -1.47
C GLY A 86 -17.32 1.47 -0.68
N VAL A 87 -16.87 0.71 0.32
CA VAL A 87 -15.64 0.98 1.09
C VAL A 87 -14.55 0.03 0.65
N SER A 88 -13.40 0.58 0.24
CA SER A 88 -12.19 -0.20 -0.03
C SER A 88 -11.55 -0.62 1.29
N LEU A 89 -11.29 -1.92 1.44
CA LEU A 89 -10.70 -2.48 2.66
C LEU A 89 -9.18 -2.30 2.74
N GLY A 90 -8.55 -1.75 1.70
CA GLY A 90 -7.08 -1.77 1.61
C GLY A 90 -6.53 -3.19 1.48
N ALA A 91 -5.21 -3.31 1.48
CA ALA A 91 -4.47 -4.56 1.32
C ALA A 91 -3.58 -4.81 2.53
#